data_AF-A0A2V7I3F4-F1
#
_entry.id   AF-A0A2V7I3F4-F1
#
_cell.length_a   1.000
_cell.length_b   1.000
_cell.length_c   1.000
_cell.angle_alpha   90.00
_cell.angle_beta   90.00
_cell.angle_gamma   90.00
#
_symmetry.space_group_name_H-M   'P 1'
#
loop_
_entity.id
_entity.type
_entity.pdbx_description
1 polymer ?
#
loop_
_entity_poly.entity_id
_entity_poly.type
_entity_poly.pdbx_seq_one_letter_code
_entity_poly.pdbx_strand_id
1 'polypeptide(L)' 'MEHDTLPRLLLAQAQRLGRHKVALREKKYGIWQEVTWEQYAAHVRAVCLGLVRLGLERGDRVAVISG' A
#
# COMPACT_ATOMS: atom_id res chain seq x y z
N MET A 1 -3.61 -2.17 -22.55
CA MET A 1 -4.41 -2.13 -21.31
C MET A 1 -3.49 -1.59 -20.23
N GLU A 2 -3.82 -0.46 -19.61
CA GLU A 2 -2.80 0.43 -19.02
C GLU A 2 -2.28 -0.03 -17.63
N HIS A 3 -2.98 -0.91 -16.90
CA HIS A 3 -2.49 -1.48 -15.63
C HIS A 3 -2.93 -2.94 -15.44
N ASP A 4 -2.12 -3.90 -15.86
CA ASP A 4 -2.49 -5.33 -15.85
C ASP A 4 -2.43 -6.02 -14.47
N THR A 5 -1.96 -5.33 -13.42
CA THR A 5 -1.88 -5.87 -12.05
C THR A 5 -2.20 -4.81 -11.01
N LEU A 6 -2.69 -5.23 -9.84
CA LEU A 6 -2.99 -4.34 -8.71
C LEU A 6 -1.78 -3.49 -8.26
N PRO A 7 -0.55 -4.03 -8.13
CA PRO A 7 0.62 -3.20 -7.80
C PRO A 7 0.91 -2.12 -8.85
N ARG A 8 0.74 -2.43 -10.15
CA ARG A 8 0.95 -1.45 -11.23
C ARG A 8 -0.08 -0.33 -11.16
N LEU A 9 -1.33 -0.66 -10.85
CA LEU A 9 -2.39 0.34 -10.63
C LEU A 9 -2.08 1.24 -9.44
N LEU A 10 -1.64 0.68 -8.31
CA LEU A 10 -1.25 1.46 -7.12
C LEU A 10 -0.15 2.47 -7.45
N LEU A 11 0.92 2.03 -8.12
CA LEU A 11 2.04 2.89 -8.48
C LEU A 11 1.62 4.01 -9.44
N ALA A 12 0.76 3.71 -10.41
CA ALA A 12 0.24 4.72 -11.34
C ALA A 12 -0.64 5.75 -10.64
N GLN A 13 -1.53 5.32 -9.72
CA GLN A 13 -2.31 6.26 -8.92
C GLN A 13 -1.43 7.10 -8.00
N ALA A 14 -0.39 6.52 -7.40
CA ALA A 14 0.58 7.24 -6.58
C ALA A 14 1.34 8.31 -7.38
N GLN A 15 1.76 8.01 -8.61
CA GLN A 15 2.38 8.99 -9.50
C GLN A 15 1.42 10.11 -9.92
N ARG A 16 0.17 9.75 -10.24
CA ARG A 16 -0.84 10.69 -10.76
C ARG A 16 -1.40 11.61 -9.67
N LEU A 17 -1.65 11.09 -8.48
CA LEU A 17 -2.38 11.77 -7.40
C LEU A 17 -1.46 12.25 -6.27
N GLY A 18 -0.37 11.50 -6.00
CA GLY A 18 0.72 11.87 -5.12
C GLY A 18 0.32 12.38 -3.75
N ARG A 19 1.10 13.36 -3.25
CA ARG A 19 0.92 14.01 -1.95
C ARG A 19 -0.34 14.87 -1.83
N HIS A 20 -0.95 15.28 -2.95
CA HIS A 20 -2.04 16.28 -2.97
C HIS A 20 -3.43 15.67 -2.81
N LYS A 21 -3.53 14.34 -2.79
CA LYS A 21 -4.80 13.63 -2.74
C LYS A 21 -4.74 12.51 -1.71
N VAL A 22 -5.81 12.40 -0.94
CA VAL A 22 -6.02 11.35 0.04
C VAL A 22 -6.38 10.05 -0.68
N ALA A 23 -5.69 8.96 -0.31
CA ALA A 23 -5.97 7.61 -0.78
C ALA A 23 -6.90 6.87 0.18
N LEU A 24 -6.67 7.03 1.48
CA LEU A 24 -7.39 6.34 2.54
C LEU A 24 -7.47 7.21 3.80
N ARG A 25 -8.46 6.91 4.64
CA ARG A 25 -8.59 7.49 5.98
C ARG A 25 -8.65 6.35 6.98
N GLU A 26 -7.79 6.41 7.99
CA GLU A 26 -7.77 5.45 9.08
C GLU A 26 -8.18 6.12 10.38
N LYS A 27 -8.91 5.39 11.24
CA LYS A 27 -9.28 5.91 12.56
C LYS A 27 -8.30 5.37 13.59
N LYS A 28 -7.52 6.25 14.20
CA LYS A 28 -6.52 5.91 15.23
C LYS A 28 -6.78 6.73 16.49
N TYR A 29 -6.92 6.06 17.63
CA TYR A 29 -7.27 6.68 18.92
C TYR A 29 -8.51 7.58 18.88
N GLY A 30 -9.51 7.19 18.07
CA GLY A 30 -10.74 7.98 17.91
C GLY A 30 -10.66 9.10 16.86
N ILE A 31 -9.47 9.41 16.34
CA ILE A 31 -9.23 10.51 15.40
C ILE A 31 -9.06 9.95 13.98
N TRP A 32 -9.72 10.57 12.99
CA TRP A 32 -9.51 10.24 11.58
C TRP A 32 -8.20 10.86 11.09
N GLN A 33 -7.30 10.01 10.61
CA GLN A 33 -6.02 10.36 10.01
C GLN A 33 -6.11 10.14 8.50
N GLU A 34 -5.59 11.08 7.72
CA GLU A 34 -5.55 10.96 6.27
C GLU A 34 -4.21 10.39 5.82
N VAL A 35 -4.25 9.54 4.80
CA VAL A 35 -3.06 8.98 4.16
C VAL A 35 -3.15 9.28 2.67
N THR A 36 -2.16 10.00 2.18
CA THR A 36 -2.04 10.38 0.76
C THR A 36 -1.67 9.19 -0.12
N TRP A 37 -1.86 9.32 -1.43
CA TRP A 37 -1.45 8.27 -2.37
C TRP A 37 0.06 7.99 -2.36
N GLU A 38 0.88 9.02 -2.14
CA GLU A 38 2.33 8.89 -1.98
C GLU A 38 2.68 8.06 -0.72
N GLN A 39 2.09 8.41 0.42
CA GLN A 39 2.30 7.69 1.68
C GLN A 39 1.81 6.24 1.58
N TYR A 40 0.65 6.01 0.94
CA TYR A 40 0.12 4.66 0.79
C TYR A 40 1.05 3.76 -0.01
N ALA A 41 1.58 4.25 -1.14
CA ALA A 41 2.57 3.50 -1.92
C ALA A 41 3.87 3.25 -1.13
N ALA A 42 4.33 4.23 -0.35
CA ALA A 42 5.50 4.07 0.50
C ALA A 42 5.29 3.00 1.59
N HIS A 43 4.12 2.97 2.23
CA HIS A 43 3.76 1.95 3.24
C HIS A 43 3.72 0.55 2.63
N VAL A 44 3.05 0.37 1.48
CA VAL A 44 3.00 -0.92 0.78
C VAL A 44 4.41 -1.39 0.42
N ARG A 45 5.27 -0.50 -0.11
CA ARG A 45 6.66 -0.82 -0.43
C ARG A 45 7.43 -1.29 0.81
N ALA A 46 7.29 -0.59 1.94
CA ALA A 46 7.98 -0.95 3.17
C ALA A 46 7.56 -2.34 3.68
N VAL A 47 6.25 -2.63 3.67
CA VAL A 47 5.72 -3.96 4.05
C VAL A 47 6.25 -5.05 3.11
N CYS A 48 6.16 -4.85 1.79
CA CYS A 48 6.63 -5.83 0.81
C CYS A 48 8.14 -6.11 0.95
N LEU A 49 8.96 -5.07 1.13
CA LEU A 49 10.41 -5.24 1.34
C LEU A 49 10.72 -5.96 2.65
N GLY A 50 9.93 -5.71 3.71
CA GLY A 50 10.02 -6.46 4.97
C GLY A 50 9.73 -7.94 4.77
N LEU A 51 8.66 -8.28 4.06
CA LEU A 51 8.30 -9.68 3.76
C LEU A 51 9.36 -10.39 2.91
N VAL A 52 9.89 -9.73 1.88
CA VAL A 52 11.00 -10.28 1.08
C VAL A 52 12.22 -10.52 1.97
N ARG A 53 12.54 -9.58 2.87
CA ARG A 53 13.66 -9.74 3.81
C ARG A 53 13.46 -10.88 4.82
N LEU A 54 12.22 -11.24 5.14
CA LEU A 54 11.86 -12.38 5.98
C LEU A 54 11.85 -13.71 5.21
N GLY A 55 12.14 -13.70 3.90
CA GLY A 55 12.23 -14.91 3.08
C GLY A 55 10.97 -15.24 2.28
N LEU A 56 10.05 -14.29 2.08
CA LEU A 56 8.88 -14.52 1.23
C LEU A 56 9.29 -14.68 -0.24
N GLU A 57 8.88 -15.78 -0.86
CA GLU A 57 9.16 -16.12 -2.24
C GLU A 57 7.91 -16.20 -3.13
N ARG A 58 8.12 -16.35 -4.44
CA ARG A 58 7.03 -16.53 -5.40
C ARG A 58 6.35 -17.89 -5.17
N GLY A 59 5.04 -17.85 -4.95
CA GLY A 59 4.24 -19.06 -4.71
C GLY A 59 3.89 -19.26 -3.23
N ASP A 60 4.56 -18.52 -2.33
CA ASP A 60 4.22 -18.48 -0.92
C ASP A 60 2.86 -17.82 -0.68
N ARG A 61 2.29 -18.10 0.50
CA ARG A 61 0.97 -17.63 0.91
C ARG A 61 1.11 -16.75 2.15
N VAL A 62 0.48 -15.58 2.11
CA VAL A 62 0.42 -14.65 3.24
C VAL A 62 -1.01 -14.58 3.74
N ALA A 63 -1.21 -14.70 5.05
CA ALA A 63 -2.48 -14.46 5.70
C ALA A 63 -2.45 -13.12 6.47
N VAL A 64 -3.54 -12.37 6.41
CA VAL A 64 -3.74 -11.17 7.21
C VAL A 64 -4.75 -11.49 8.30
N ILE A 65 -4.35 -11.31 9.57
CA ILE A 65 -5.21 -11.54 10.73
C ILE A 65 -5.43 -10.17 11.40
N SER A 66 -6.69 -9.78 11.55
CA SER A 66 -7.09 -8.51 12.18
C SER A 66 -8.29 -8.76 13.08
N GLY A 67 -8.32 -8.10 14.24
CA GLY A 67 -9.43 -8.07 15.19
C GLY A 67 -9.75 -6.67 15.65
#